data_AF-A0A453M1H4-F1
#
_entry.id   AF-A0A453M1H4-F1
#
_cell.length_a   1.000
_cell.length_b   1.000
_cell.length_c   1.000
_cell.angle_alpha   90.00
_cell.angle_beta   90.00
_cell.angle_gamma   90.00
#
_symmetry.space_group_name_H-M   'P 1'
#
loop_
_entity.id
_entity.type
_entity.pdbx_description
1 polymer ?
#
loop_
_entity_poly.entity_id
_entity_poly.type
_entity_poly.pdbx_seq_one_letter_code
_entity_poly.pdbx_strand_id
1 'polypeptide(L)'
;KSRGYRQVRAQIKVGSVIVLPAGHPATFVAGNEGNLALLSFGVGANNDEEVFVTGGNSVLKQLDEAAKALAFPQQARELADRVIRAQPESVFVPGPQQQRRVADM
;
A
#
# COMPACT_ATOMS: atom_id res chain seq x y z
N LYS A 1 -18.39 0.09 -19.88
CA LYS A 1 -17.72 1.29 -19.29
C LYS A 1 -16.46 0.80 -18.60
N SER A 2 -15.27 1.29 -18.96
CA SER A 2 -14.05 0.96 -18.22
C SER A 2 -14.15 1.54 -16.81
N ARG A 3 -13.86 0.74 -15.78
CA ARG A 3 -13.67 1.23 -14.42
C ARG A 3 -12.26 1.81 -14.36
N GLY A 4 -12.13 3.08 -13.98
CA GLY A 4 -10.85 3.74 -13.77
C GLY A 4 -10.68 4.11 -12.30
N TYR A 5 -9.44 4.07 -11.82
CA TYR A 5 -9.10 4.58 -10.50
C TYR A 5 -8.84 6.09 -10.59
N ARG A 6 -9.34 6.84 -9.60
CA ARG A 6 -9.00 8.26 -9.42
C ARG A 6 -8.13 8.40 -8.18
N GLN A 7 -7.01 9.07 -8.32
CA GLN A 7 -6.18 9.40 -7.18
C GLN A 7 -6.81 10.52 -6.35
N VAL A 8 -7.01 10.27 -5.05
CA VAL A 8 -7.42 11.25 -4.05
C VAL A 8 -6.24 11.49 -3.10
N ARG A 9 -5.85 12.76 -2.91
CA ARG A 9 -4.75 13.16 -2.01
C ARG A 9 -5.24 14.26 -1.08
N ALA A 10 -4.85 14.20 0.18
CA ALA A 10 -5.15 15.22 1.17
C ALA A 10 -3.99 15.37 2.17
N GLN A 11 -3.84 16.56 2.74
CA GLN A 11 -2.99 16.79 3.91
C GLN A 11 -3.81 16.50 5.17
N ILE A 12 -3.22 15.76 6.10
CA ILE A 12 -3.88 15.31 7.33
C ILE A 12 -3.23 16.03 8.49
N LYS A 13 -4.05 16.65 9.35
CA LYS A 13 -3.61 17.31 10.58
C LYS A 13 -4.49 16.86 11.75
N VAL A 14 -4.11 17.24 12.96
CA VAL A 14 -4.93 16.98 14.15
C VAL A 14 -6.35 17.53 13.93
N GLY A 15 -7.36 16.67 14.16
CA GLY A 15 -8.77 16.97 13.94
C GLY A 15 -9.30 16.66 12.53
N SER A 16 -8.45 16.26 11.58
CA SER A 16 -8.90 15.76 10.27
C SER A 16 -9.70 14.46 10.41
N VAL A 17 -10.80 14.35 9.66
CA VAL A 17 -11.58 13.10 9.52
C VAL A 17 -11.50 12.62 8.08
N ILE A 18 -11.27 11.32 7.90
CA ILE A 18 -11.13 10.68 6.59
C ILE A 18 -12.04 9.47 6.58
N VAL A 19 -12.71 9.24 5.46
CA VAL A 19 -13.54 8.06 5.24
C VAL A 19 -12.85 7.20 4.19
N LEU A 20 -12.56 5.95 4.54
CA LEU A 20 -12.04 4.93 3.63
C LEU A 20 -13.17 3.94 3.32
N PRO A 21 -13.81 4.01 2.14
CA PRO A 21 -14.81 3.03 1.76
C PRO A 21 -14.17 1.66 1.54
N ALA A 22 -14.92 0.58 1.79
CA ALA A 22 -14.45 -0.78 1.56
C ALA A 22 -13.89 -0.95 0.13
N GLY A 23 -12.79 -1.70 0.02
CA GLY A 23 -12.10 -1.97 -1.25
C GLY A 23 -11.33 -0.79 -1.85
N HIS A 24 -11.26 0.37 -1.18
CA HIS A 24 -10.44 1.50 -1.64
C HIS A 24 -9.03 1.39 -1.08
N PRO A 25 -8.00 1.16 -1.92
CA PRO A 25 -6.63 1.12 -1.44
C PRO A 25 -6.20 2.51 -0.94
N ALA A 26 -5.59 2.54 0.23
CA ALA A 26 -5.13 3.77 0.87
C ALA A 26 -3.74 3.59 1.47
N THR A 27 -3.04 4.71 1.67
CA THR A 27 -1.76 4.77 2.36
C THR A 27 -1.68 6.07 3.15
N PHE A 28 -1.01 6.03 4.29
CA PHE A 28 -0.77 7.18 5.15
C PHE A 28 0.73 7.38 5.28
N VAL A 29 1.17 8.64 5.13
CA VAL A 29 2.58 9.01 5.24
C VAL A 29 2.69 10.05 6.34
N ALA A 30 3.45 9.73 7.39
CA ALA A 30 3.74 10.68 8.46
C ALA A 30 4.63 11.83 7.92
N GLY A 31 4.41 13.04 8.44
CA GLY A 31 5.28 14.18 8.16
C GLY A 31 6.64 14.06 8.85
N ASN A 32 7.56 14.98 8.54
CA ASN A 32 8.90 15.00 9.14
C ASN A 32 8.94 15.47 10.61
N GLU A 33 7.89 16.14 11.06
CA GLU A 33 7.87 16.86 12.35
C GLU A 33 7.28 16.04 13.50
N GLY A 34 6.96 14.76 13.26
CA GLY A 34 6.48 13.86 14.32
C GLY A 34 5.66 12.68 13.80
N ASN A 35 5.21 11.86 14.74
CA ASN A 35 4.39 10.69 14.46
C ASN A 35 2.98 11.11 14.01
N LEU A 36 2.43 10.40 13.02
CA LEU A 36 1.00 10.48 12.69
C LEU A 36 0.24 9.45 13.52
N ALA A 37 -0.59 9.92 14.46
CA ALA A 37 -1.49 9.07 15.23
C ALA A 37 -2.91 9.13 14.64
N LEU A 38 -3.53 7.96 14.43
CA LEU A 38 -4.86 7.81 13.86
C LEU A 38 -5.74 6.98 14.80
N LEU A 39 -6.98 7.41 14.99
CA LEU A 39 -8.04 6.61 15.62
C LEU A 39 -9.05 6.24 14.53
N SER A 40 -9.33 4.95 14.37
CA SER A 40 -10.18 4.42 13.31
C SER A 40 -11.41 3.71 13.88
N PHE A 41 -12.57 3.91 13.25
CA PHE A 41 -13.80 3.20 13.55
C PHE A 41 -14.22 2.37 12.32
N GLY A 42 -14.28 1.04 12.49
CA GLY A 42 -14.78 0.14 11.45
C GLY A 42 -16.30 0.12 11.42
N VAL A 43 -16.91 0.52 10.30
CA VAL A 43 -18.37 0.50 10.12
C VAL A 43 -18.74 -0.71 9.27
N GLY A 44 -19.59 -1.60 9.80
CA GLY A 44 -19.96 -2.85 9.11
C GLY A 44 -18.81 -3.86 9.01
N ALA A 45 -17.82 -3.76 9.89
CA ALA A 45 -16.56 -4.51 9.83
C ALA A 45 -16.66 -5.98 10.32
N ASN A 46 -17.84 -6.59 10.24
CA ASN A 46 -17.99 -8.01 10.58
C ASN A 46 -17.27 -8.84 9.51
N ASN A 47 -16.26 -9.61 9.91
CA ASN A 47 -15.36 -10.37 9.03
C ASN A 47 -14.56 -9.47 8.06
N ASP A 48 -14.23 -8.25 8.46
CA ASP A 48 -13.33 -7.40 7.68
C ASP A 48 -11.88 -7.91 7.76
N GLU A 49 -11.15 -7.81 6.64
CA GLU A 49 -9.76 -8.22 6.54
C GLU A 49 -8.91 -7.12 5.91
N GLU A 50 -7.79 -6.79 6.54
CA GLU A 50 -6.80 -5.87 5.97
C GLU A 50 -5.93 -6.62 4.94
N VAL A 51 -6.15 -6.34 3.66
CA VAL A 51 -5.37 -6.92 2.55
C VAL A 51 -4.27 -5.95 2.11
N PHE A 52 -3.02 -6.29 2.41
CA PHE A 52 -1.87 -5.51 2.01
C PHE A 52 -1.45 -5.83 0.57
N VAL A 53 -1.18 -4.79 -0.23
CA VAL A 53 -0.72 -4.92 -1.62
C VAL A 53 0.81 -4.84 -1.76
N THR A 54 1.52 -4.46 -0.69
CA THR A 54 2.99 -4.38 -0.63
C THR A 54 3.50 -4.86 0.72
N GLY A 55 4.81 -5.06 0.84
CA GLY A 55 5.45 -5.53 2.07
C GLY A 55 5.55 -7.04 2.22
N GLY A 56 6.12 -7.50 3.33
CA GLY A 56 6.30 -8.91 3.70
C GLY A 56 5.00 -9.72 3.62
N ASN A 57 3.88 -9.13 4.01
CA ASN A 57 2.54 -9.71 4.03
C ASN A 57 1.68 -9.39 2.78
N SER A 58 2.29 -8.93 1.69
CA SER A 58 1.54 -8.63 0.45
C SER A 58 0.82 -9.85 -0.11
N VAL A 59 -0.46 -9.71 -0.45
CA VAL A 59 -1.22 -10.73 -1.18
C VAL A 59 -0.61 -11.04 -2.55
N LEU A 60 0.12 -10.09 -3.16
CA LEU A 60 0.78 -10.29 -4.44
C LEU A 60 1.92 -11.33 -4.35
N LYS A 61 2.50 -11.55 -3.17
CA LYS A 61 3.52 -12.59 -2.95
C LYS A 61 2.93 -14.00 -2.95
N GLN A 62 1.61 -14.14 -2.82
CA GLN A 62 0.90 -15.42 -2.82
C GLN A 62 0.49 -15.88 -4.23
N LEU A 63 0.65 -15.02 -5.24
CA LEU A 63 0.39 -15.39 -6.62
C LEU A 63 1.36 -16.51 -7.05
N ASP A 64 0.81 -17.60 -7.56
CA ASP A 64 1.60 -18.64 -8.19
C ASP A 64 2.08 -18.20 -9.59
N GLU A 65 2.95 -19.02 -10.20
CA GLU A 65 3.52 -18.72 -11.52
C GLU A 65 2.48 -18.59 -12.63
N ALA A 66 1.38 -19.35 -12.55
CA ALA A 66 0.30 -19.28 -13.53
C ALA A 66 -0.50 -17.98 -13.37
N ALA A 67 -0.80 -17.57 -12.14
CA ALA A 67 -1.50 -16.34 -11.84
C ALA A 67 -0.68 -15.11 -12.24
N LYS A 68 0.62 -15.09 -11.94
CA LYS A 68 1.54 -14.05 -12.43
C LYS A 68 1.60 -14.03 -13.96
N ALA A 69 1.51 -15.20 -14.58
CA ALA A 69 1.56 -15.29 -16.03
C ALA A 69 0.39 -14.64 -16.74
N LEU A 70 -0.77 -14.66 -16.11
CA LEU A 70 -1.98 -14.00 -16.57
C LEU A 70 -2.01 -12.51 -16.17
N ALA A 71 -1.48 -12.17 -15.00
CA ALA A 71 -1.51 -10.81 -14.48
C ALA A 71 -0.48 -9.87 -15.14
N PHE A 72 0.70 -10.38 -15.48
CA PHE A 72 1.81 -9.59 -16.02
C PHE A 72 2.23 -10.08 -17.40
N PRO A 73 2.45 -9.17 -18.38
CA PRO A 73 2.97 -9.55 -19.68
C PRO A 73 4.36 -10.18 -19.52
N GLN A 74 4.71 -11.11 -20.41
CA GLN A 74 5.95 -11.91 -20.31
C GLN A 74 7.20 -11.04 -20.10
N GLN A 75 7.29 -9.91 -20.82
CA GLN A 75 8.41 -8.96 -20.75
C GLN A 75 8.55 -8.26 -19.39
N ALA A 76 7.46 -8.18 -18.61
CA ALA A 76 7.42 -7.52 -17.31
C ALA A 76 7.42 -8.50 -16.14
N ARG A 77 7.34 -9.82 -16.38
CA ARG A 77 7.15 -10.80 -15.32
C ARG A 77 8.32 -10.82 -14.32
N GLU A 78 9.56 -10.89 -14.82
CA GLU A 78 10.74 -10.88 -13.95
C GLU A 78 10.85 -9.58 -13.15
N LEU A 79 10.51 -8.44 -13.77
CA LEU A 79 10.49 -7.16 -13.07
C LEU A 79 9.39 -7.13 -12.00
N ALA A 80 8.19 -7.61 -12.31
CA ALA A 80 7.09 -7.69 -11.37
C ALA A 80 7.46 -8.54 -10.16
N ASP A 81 8.07 -9.72 -10.39
CA ASP A 81 8.54 -10.60 -9.31
C ASP A 81 9.59 -9.92 -8.41
N ARG A 82 10.55 -9.22 -9.01
CA ARG A 82 11.56 -8.46 -8.26
C ARG A 82 10.91 -7.34 -7.44
N VAL A 83 10.00 -6.57 -8.04
CA VAL A 83 9.33 -5.43 -7.39
C VAL A 83 8.43 -5.90 -6.24
N ILE A 84 7.63 -6.95 -6.45
CA ILE A 84 6.74 -7.51 -5.41
C ILE A 84 7.55 -8.00 -4.20
N ARG A 85 8.76 -8.52 -4.43
CA ARG A 85 9.63 -9.07 -3.37
C ARG A 85 10.57 -8.03 -2.74
N ALA A 86 10.72 -6.85 -3.32
CA ALA A 86 11.73 -5.86 -2.92
C ALA A 86 11.54 -5.27 -1.51
N GLN A 87 10.31 -5.24 -0.99
CA GLN A 87 10.01 -4.73 0.36
C GLN A 87 9.83 -5.89 1.34
N PRO A 88 10.79 -6.15 2.26
CA PRO A 88 10.69 -7.20 3.26
C PRO A 88 9.86 -6.81 4.49
N GLU A 89 9.80 -5.52 4.84
CA GLU A 89 9.03 -5.02 5.99
C GLU A 89 7.52 -5.06 5.70
N SER A 90 6.68 -5.08 6.75
CA SER A 90 5.22 -5.23 6.64
C SER A 90 4.50 -4.13 7.41
N VAL A 91 3.31 -3.75 6.94
CA VAL A 91 2.40 -2.77 7.54
C VAL A 91 2.94 -1.34 7.58
N PHE A 92 4.05 -1.10 8.28
CA PHE A 92 4.74 0.19 8.36
C PHE A 92 6.13 0.09 7.75
N VAL A 93 6.48 1.07 6.91
CA VAL A 93 7.79 1.12 6.24
C VAL A 93 8.31 2.56 6.24
N PRO A 94 9.63 2.77 6.09
CA PRO A 94 10.19 4.11 5.94
C PRO A 94 9.53 4.88 4.80
N GLY A 95 9.10 6.12 5.08
CA GLY A 95 8.45 6.97 4.09
C GLY A 95 9.41 7.45 2.99
N PRO A 96 8.89 8.06 1.91
CA PRO A 96 9.69 8.46 0.75
C PRO A 96 10.88 9.39 1.06
N GLN A 97 10.76 10.22 2.10
CA GLN A 97 11.82 11.15 2.50
C GLN A 97 12.96 10.46 3.25
N GLN A 98 12.68 9.40 4.00
CA GLN A 98 13.70 8.59 4.69
C GLN A 98 14.41 7.66 3.70
N GLN A 99 13.68 7.05 2.76
CA GLN A 99 14.28 6.18 1.74
C GLN A 99 15.27 6.93 0.85
N ARG A 100 15.02 8.20 0.51
CA ARG A 100 15.99 9.03 -0.25
C ARG A 100 17.31 9.20 0.51
N ARG A 101 17.24 9.48 1.83
CA ARG A 101 18.46 9.62 2.65
C ARG A 101 19.28 8.34 2.75
N VAL A 102 18.63 7.18 2.74
CA VAL A 102 19.31 5.88 2.75
C VAL A 102 19.91 5.54 1.38
N ALA A 103 19.26 5.94 0.29
CA ALA A 103 19.78 5.73 -1.06
C ALA A 103 20.95 6.67 -1.44
N ASP A 104 21.04 7.83 -0.77
CA ASP A 104 22.10 8.82 -0.96
C ASP A 104 23.31 8.61 -0.02
N MET A 105 23.29 7.60 0.87
CA MET A 105 24.42 7.17 1.72
C MET A 105 25.10 5.93 1.15
#